data_AF-A0A7Y4XAM0-F1
#
_entry.id   AF-A0A7Y4XAM0-F1
#
_cell.length_a   1.000
_cell.length_b   1.000
_cell.length_c   1.000
_cell.angle_alpha   90.00
_cell.angle_beta   90.00
_cell.angle_gamma   90.00
#
_symmetry.space_group_name_H-M   'P 1'
#
loop_
_entity.id
_entity.type
_entity.pdbx_description
1 polymer ?
#
loop_
_entity_poly.entity_id
_entity_poly.type
_entity_poly.pdbx_seq_one_letter_code
_entity_poly.pdbx_strand_id
1 'polypeptide(L)'
;MTPQTKGKAMILNTAIWQAVINEAKAKCGAHPLWLSAIDRAVVEIEKSRYWSFVEGVLTIQSLTSAKLYKVDGAHTCEATAFKKPCKHVAARRLMQLYFESLGNVAPVADEAPAVAPEIAAMRMREAERASAVLIRSYKGKREFYGSIEI
;
A
#
# COMPACT_ATOMS: atom_id res chain seq x y z
N MET A 1 13.14 25.31 -20.83
CA MET A 1 13.17 23.95 -20.23
C MET A 1 12.62 24.07 -18.81
N THR A 2 11.33 23.82 -18.62
CA THR A 2 10.70 23.87 -17.30
C THR A 2 11.12 22.64 -16.48
N PRO A 3 11.46 22.80 -15.19
CA PRO A 3 11.83 21.67 -14.34
C PRO A 3 10.63 20.74 -14.19
N GLN A 4 10.76 19.51 -14.69
CA GLN A 4 9.78 18.46 -14.48
C GLN A 4 9.79 18.11 -12.99
N THR A 5 8.79 18.59 -12.25
CA THR A 5 8.45 18.08 -10.92
C THR A 5 8.20 16.59 -11.06
N LYS A 6 9.17 15.80 -10.59
CA LYS A 6 9.08 14.35 -10.47
C LYS A 6 7.82 14.07 -9.64
N GLY A 7 6.73 13.72 -10.33
CA GLY A 7 5.44 13.45 -9.70
C GLY A 7 5.67 12.47 -8.56
N LYS A 8 5.24 12.85 -7.36
CA LYS A 8 5.14 11.93 -6.23
C LYS A 8 4.43 10.70 -6.76
N ALA A 9 5.16 9.59 -6.93
CA ALA A 9 4.54 8.31 -7.21
C ALA A 9 3.60 8.08 -6.04
N MET A 10 2.29 8.20 -6.28
CA MET A 10 1.31 7.92 -5.25
C MET A 10 1.45 6.43 -4.96
N ILE A 11 1.98 6.11 -3.78
CA ILE A 11 2.04 4.74 -3.30
C ILE A 11 0.60 4.38 -2.93
N LEU A 12 -0.10 3.69 -3.82
CA LEU A 12 -1.42 3.14 -3.53
C LEU A 12 -1.28 2.11 -2.40
N ASN A 13 -2.23 2.10 -1.47
CA ASN A 13 -2.34 0.98 -0.53
C ASN A 13 -2.71 -0.26 -1.35
N THR A 14 -1.75 -1.18 -1.47
CA THR A 14 -1.86 -2.34 -2.36
C THR A 14 -3.00 -3.27 -1.95
N ALA A 15 -3.30 -3.41 -0.65
CA ALA A 15 -4.39 -4.25 -0.18
C ALA A 15 -5.76 -3.69 -0.60
N ILE A 16 -5.99 -2.39 -0.36
CA ILE A 16 -7.23 -1.72 -0.75
C ILE A 16 -7.38 -1.70 -2.27
N TRP A 17 -6.28 -1.41 -2.98
CA TRP A 17 -6.28 -1.38 -4.44
C TRP A 17 -6.64 -2.74 -5.05
N GLN A 18 -6.06 -3.83 -4.56
CA GLN A 18 -6.38 -5.17 -5.05
C GLN A 18 -7.81 -5.59 -4.68
N ALA A 19 -8.31 -5.22 -3.50
CA ALA A 19 -9.70 -5.46 -3.12
C ALA A 19 -10.68 -4.77 -4.11
N VAL A 20 -10.43 -3.50 -4.44
CA VAL A 20 -11.23 -2.74 -5.42
C VAL A 20 -11.18 -3.38 -6.81
N ILE A 21 -10.01 -3.84 -7.27
CA ILE A 21 -9.88 -4.53 -8.56
C ILE A 21 -10.73 -5.81 -8.57
N ASN A 22 -10.63 -6.62 -7.51
CA ASN A 22 -11.35 -7.89 -7.42
C ASN A 22 -12.86 -7.68 -7.37
N GLU A 23 -13.34 -6.69 -6.62
CA GLU A 23 -14.75 -6.33 -6.56
C GLU A 23 -15.27 -5.84 -7.92
N ALA A 24 -14.51 -4.98 -8.60
CA ALA A 24 -14.86 -4.49 -9.93
C ALA A 24 -14.94 -5.64 -10.95
N LYS A 25 -13.98 -6.58 -10.91
CA LYS A 25 -13.99 -7.77 -11.77
C LYS A 25 -15.17 -8.68 -11.47
N ALA A 26 -15.50 -8.91 -10.20
CA ALA A 26 -16.65 -9.71 -9.80
C ALA A 26 -17.96 -9.11 -10.34
N LYS A 27 -18.14 -7.79 -10.23
CA LYS A 27 -19.30 -7.07 -10.78
C LYS A 27 -19.39 -7.15 -12.30
N CYS A 28 -18.26 -7.19 -13.00
CA CYS A 28 -18.19 -7.29 -14.45
C CYS A 28 -18.05 -8.72 -14.98
N GLY A 29 -18.22 -9.75 -14.15
CA GLY A 29 -17.95 -11.15 -14.52
C GLY A 29 -18.70 -11.64 -15.76
N ALA A 30 -19.88 -11.11 -16.04
CA ALA A 30 -20.69 -11.44 -17.23
C ALA A 30 -20.30 -10.66 -18.50
N HIS A 31 -19.37 -9.69 -18.41
CA HIS A 31 -19.06 -8.75 -19.49
C HIS A 31 -17.56 -8.77 -19.84
N PRO A 32 -17.12 -9.65 -20.76
CA PRO A 32 -15.69 -9.85 -21.05
C PRO A 32 -14.98 -8.59 -21.58
N LEU A 33 -15.70 -7.73 -22.31
CA LEU A 33 -15.14 -6.45 -22.78
C LEU A 33 -14.81 -5.49 -21.62
N TRP A 34 -15.63 -5.50 -20.57
CA TRP A 34 -15.36 -4.71 -19.37
C TRP A 34 -14.21 -5.29 -18.56
N LEU A 35 -14.10 -6.62 -18.45
CA LEU A 35 -12.95 -7.26 -17.82
C LEU A 35 -11.64 -6.86 -18.49
N SER A 36 -11.58 -6.92 -19.83
CA SER A 36 -10.41 -6.48 -20.59
C SER A 36 -10.10 -4.99 -20.38
N ALA A 37 -11.13 -4.14 -20.32
CA ALA A 37 -10.94 -2.72 -20.04
C ALA A 37 -10.38 -2.46 -18.63
N ILE A 38 -10.83 -3.23 -17.63
CA ILE A 38 -10.33 -3.19 -16.25
C ILE A 38 -8.87 -3.62 -16.21
N ASP A 39 -8.50 -4.75 -16.81
CA ASP A 39 -7.11 -5.22 -16.83
C ASP A 39 -6.17 -4.19 -17.47
N ARG A 40 -6.58 -3.59 -18.57
CA ARG A 40 -5.81 -2.52 -19.23
C ARG A 40 -5.71 -1.26 -18.38
N ALA A 41 -6.76 -0.93 -17.63
CA ALA A 41 -6.77 0.20 -16.72
C ALA A 41 -5.80 0.00 -15.54
N VAL A 42 -5.77 -1.19 -14.96
CA VAL A 42 -4.83 -1.55 -13.88
C VAL A 42 -3.38 -1.38 -14.37
N VAL A 43 -3.07 -1.92 -15.55
CA VAL A 43 -1.73 -1.79 -16.14
C VAL A 43 -1.34 -0.32 -16.36
N GLU A 44 -2.28 0.52 -16.83
CA GLU A 44 -2.04 1.95 -16.99
C GLU A 44 -1.73 2.64 -15.65
N ILE A 45 -2.51 2.37 -14.60
CA ILE A 45 -2.28 3.02 -13.29
C ILE A 45 -0.98 2.55 -12.64
N GLU A 46 -0.69 1.24 -12.70
CA GLU A 46 0.48 0.65 -12.02
C GLU A 46 1.79 0.94 -12.74
N LYS A 47 1.78 1.03 -14.08
CA LYS A 47 3.00 1.24 -14.87
C LYS A 47 3.17 2.66 -15.39
N SER A 48 2.11 3.47 -15.47
CA SER A 48 2.25 4.85 -15.94
C SER A 48 3.02 5.67 -14.91
N ARG A 49 4.04 6.37 -15.40
CA ARG A 49 4.86 7.26 -14.59
C ARG A 49 4.13 8.55 -14.21
N TYR A 50 3.13 8.95 -15.00
CA TYR A 50 2.49 10.24 -14.91
C TYR A 50 0.97 10.09 -14.89
N TRP A 51 0.43 10.09 -13.68
CA TRP A 51 -0.99 10.25 -13.46
C TRP A 51 -1.28 11.04 -12.18
N SER A 52 -2.45 11.67 -12.11
CA SER A 52 -2.99 12.33 -10.94
C SER A 52 -4.50 12.18 -10.89
N PHE A 53 -5.06 12.11 -9.69
CA PHE A 53 -6.51 12.06 -9.48
C PHE A 53 -6.91 13.13 -8.48
N VAL A 54 -7.68 14.12 -8.95
CA VAL A 54 -8.07 15.29 -8.16
C VAL A 54 -9.53 15.61 -8.48
N GLU A 55 -10.36 15.80 -7.46
CA GLU A 55 -11.77 16.21 -7.60
C GLU A 55 -12.58 15.32 -8.58
N GLY A 56 -12.29 14.03 -8.60
CA GLY A 56 -13.00 13.09 -9.48
C GLY A 56 -12.55 13.13 -10.94
N VAL A 57 -11.48 13.84 -11.27
CA VAL A 57 -10.86 13.89 -12.59
C VAL A 57 -9.52 13.16 -12.58
N LEU A 58 -9.37 12.17 -13.45
CA LEU A 58 -8.11 11.46 -13.67
C LEU A 58 -7.34 12.12 -14.81
N THR A 59 -6.14 12.59 -14.55
CA THR A 59 -5.18 12.97 -15.59
C THR A 59 -4.15 11.86 -15.70
N ILE A 60 -4.01 11.22 -16.87
CA ILE A 60 -3.10 10.08 -17.06
C ILE A 60 -2.42 10.14 -18.42
N GLN A 61 -1.12 9.88 -18.44
CA GLN A 61 -0.41 9.61 -19.68
C GLN A 61 -0.60 8.14 -20.06
N SER A 62 -1.20 7.89 -21.23
CA SER A 62 -1.39 6.52 -21.69
C SER A 62 -0.07 5.90 -22.14
N LEU A 63 0.21 4.68 -21.68
CA LEU A 63 1.35 3.88 -22.08
C LEU A 63 1.34 3.53 -23.57
N THR A 64 0.17 3.38 -24.19
CA THR A 64 0.08 2.95 -25.60
C THR A 64 0.23 4.09 -26.59
N SER A 65 -0.30 5.27 -26.28
CA SER A 65 -0.29 6.41 -27.22
C SER A 65 0.65 7.54 -26.80
N ALA A 66 1.24 7.46 -25.60
CA ALA A 66 2.03 8.52 -24.95
C ALA A 66 1.28 9.87 -24.78
N LYS A 67 -0.01 9.93 -25.13
CA LYS A 67 -0.85 11.12 -24.99
C LYS A 67 -1.32 11.27 -23.55
N LEU A 68 -1.39 12.53 -23.11
CA LEU A 68 -1.98 12.89 -21.83
C LEU A 68 -3.50 13.01 -22.01
N TYR A 69 -4.25 12.25 -21.20
CA TYR A 69 -5.71 12.29 -21.18
C TYR A 69 -6.18 12.93 -19.88
N LYS A 70 -7.14 13.85 -20.00
CA LYS A 70 -7.97 14.30 -18.89
C LYS A 70 -9.30 13.54 -18.96
N VAL A 71 -9.63 12.83 -17.90
CA VAL A 71 -10.73 11.87 -17.85
C VAL A 71 -11.68 12.32 -16.75
N ASP A 72 -12.81 12.88 -17.16
CA ASP A 72 -13.91 13.31 -16.30
C ASP A 72 -15.16 12.45 -16.56
N GLY A 73 -16.35 12.94 -16.14
CA GLY A 73 -17.62 12.24 -16.36
C GLY A 73 -18.08 12.21 -17.83
N ALA A 74 -17.56 13.08 -18.68
CA ALA A 74 -17.92 13.20 -20.09
C ALA A 74 -16.75 12.79 -21.00
N HIS A 75 -15.78 12.02 -20.49
CA HIS A 75 -14.60 11.64 -21.24
C HIS A 75 -14.95 10.91 -22.53
N THR A 76 -14.50 11.47 -23.65
CA THR A 76 -14.63 10.88 -24.98
C THR A 76 -13.25 10.43 -25.46
N CYS A 77 -13.08 9.12 -25.56
CA CYS A 77 -11.96 8.48 -26.25
C CYS A 77 -12.47 7.80 -27.53
N GLU A 78 -11.56 7.36 -28.37
CA GLU A 78 -11.91 6.59 -29.57
C GLU A 78 -12.78 5.36 -29.24
N ALA A 79 -12.48 4.66 -28.14
CA ALA A 79 -13.29 3.51 -27.73
C ALA A 79 -14.74 3.90 -27.36
N THR A 80 -14.96 5.04 -26.68
CA THR A 80 -16.32 5.51 -26.39
C THR A 80 -17.06 5.95 -27.65
N ALA A 81 -16.35 6.50 -28.65
CA ALA A 81 -16.96 6.83 -29.95
C ALA A 81 -17.48 5.57 -30.65
N PHE A 82 -16.78 4.44 -30.51
CA PHE A 82 -17.21 3.13 -31.00
C PHE A 82 -18.14 2.35 -30.04
N LYS A 83 -18.70 3.00 -29.01
CA LYS A 83 -19.55 2.38 -27.97
C LYS A 83 -18.89 1.17 -27.26
N LYS A 84 -17.56 1.16 -27.18
CA LYS A 84 -16.79 0.13 -26.47
C LYS A 84 -16.36 0.64 -25.09
N PRO A 85 -16.25 -0.25 -24.08
CA PRO A 85 -15.67 0.10 -22.79
C PRO A 85 -14.27 0.70 -22.95
N CYS A 86 -14.08 1.92 -22.44
CA CYS A 86 -12.81 2.63 -22.53
C CYS A 86 -11.97 2.40 -21.28
N LYS A 87 -10.69 2.00 -21.46
CA LYS A 87 -9.74 1.81 -20.37
C LYS A 87 -9.58 3.05 -19.48
N HIS A 88 -9.66 4.26 -20.05
CA HIS A 88 -9.54 5.50 -19.29
C HIS A 88 -10.72 5.71 -18.33
N VAL A 89 -11.94 5.42 -18.80
CA VAL A 89 -13.16 5.49 -17.98
C VAL A 89 -13.09 4.45 -16.86
N ALA A 90 -12.67 3.22 -17.18
CA ALA A 90 -12.46 2.18 -16.19
C ALA A 90 -11.40 2.60 -15.15
N ALA A 91 -10.27 3.17 -15.57
CA ALA A 91 -9.24 3.68 -14.67
C ALA A 91 -9.77 4.77 -13.73
N ARG A 92 -10.51 5.74 -14.26
CA ARG A 92 -11.17 6.79 -13.45
C ARG A 92 -12.11 6.16 -12.42
N ARG A 93 -12.92 5.18 -12.83
CA ARG A 93 -13.89 4.54 -11.93
C ARG A 93 -13.19 3.74 -10.83
N LEU A 94 -12.10 3.02 -11.14
CA LEU A 94 -11.29 2.33 -10.15
C LEU A 94 -10.68 3.30 -9.13
N MET A 95 -10.17 4.45 -9.60
CA MET A 95 -9.66 5.49 -8.69
C MET A 95 -10.74 6.06 -7.78
N GLN A 96 -11.96 6.31 -8.30
CA GLN A 96 -13.08 6.73 -7.47
C GLN A 96 -13.38 5.72 -6.36
N LEU A 97 -13.53 4.43 -6.71
CA LEU A 97 -13.79 3.36 -5.76
C LEU A 97 -12.66 3.25 -4.72
N TYR A 98 -11.40 3.39 -5.15
CA TYR A 98 -10.26 3.39 -4.24
C TYR A 98 -10.32 4.53 -3.23
N PHE A 99 -10.60 5.77 -3.66
CA PHE A 99 -10.74 6.90 -2.74
C PHE A 99 -11.96 6.77 -1.83
N GLU A 100 -13.07 6.22 -2.33
CA GLU A 100 -14.24 5.85 -1.52
C GLU A 100 -13.86 4.82 -0.45
N SER A 101 -13.08 3.78 -0.82
CA SER A 101 -12.59 2.77 0.13
C SER A 101 -11.60 3.33 1.15
N LEU A 102 -10.75 4.28 0.77
CA LEU A 102 -9.84 4.97 1.71
C LEU A 102 -10.61 5.74 2.79
N GLY A 103 -11.69 6.43 2.42
CA GLY A 103 -12.55 7.14 3.37
C GLY A 103 -13.32 6.21 4.31
N ASN A 104 -13.54 4.96 3.89
CA ASN A 104 -14.26 3.93 4.65
C ASN A 104 -13.34 3.08 5.54
N VAL A 105 -12.02 3.29 5.54
CA VAL A 105 -11.14 2.66 6.53
C VAL A 105 -11.47 3.29 7.88
N ALA A 106 -12.34 2.63 8.65
CA ALA A 106 -12.49 2.93 10.07
C ALA A 106 -11.10 2.97 10.71
N PRO A 107 -10.81 3.93 11.60
CA PRO A 107 -9.53 3.92 12.31
C PRO A 107 -9.42 2.55 12.97
N VAL A 108 -8.45 1.77 12.52
CA VAL A 108 -8.03 0.59 13.26
C VAL A 108 -7.60 1.17 14.58
N ALA A 109 -8.39 0.97 15.63
CA ALA A 109 -7.93 1.30 16.96
C ALA A 109 -6.56 0.64 17.09
N ASP A 110 -5.55 1.42 17.52
CA ASP A 110 -4.31 0.88 18.05
C ASP A 110 -4.70 0.07 19.30
N GLU A 111 -5.31 -1.09 19.09
CA GLU A 111 -5.37 -2.12 20.10
C GLU A 111 -3.97 -2.72 20.06
N ALA A 112 -3.07 -2.03 20.77
CA ALA A 112 -1.77 -2.54 21.14
C ALA A 112 -1.98 -4.01 21.50
N PRO A 113 -1.24 -4.95 20.89
CA PRO A 113 -1.46 -6.36 21.18
C PRO A 113 -1.37 -6.47 22.70
N ALA A 114 -2.47 -6.88 23.33
CA ALA A 114 -2.48 -7.24 24.73
C ALA A 114 -1.50 -8.40 24.83
N VAL A 115 -0.22 -8.08 25.05
CA VAL A 115 0.82 -9.06 25.31
C VAL A 115 0.31 -9.75 26.56
N ALA A 116 -0.18 -10.97 26.38
CA ALA A 116 -0.76 -11.74 27.46
C ALA A 116 0.20 -11.63 28.66
N PRO A 117 -0.29 -11.33 29.88
CA PRO A 117 0.56 -11.08 31.05
C PRO A 117 1.55 -12.23 31.30
N GLU A 118 1.25 -13.41 30.78
CA GLU A 118 2.10 -14.59 30.76
C GLU A 118 3.40 -14.43 29.94
N ILE A 119 3.36 -13.80 28.76
CA ILE A 119 4.54 -13.57 27.91
C ILE A 119 5.44 -12.48 28.52
N ALA A 120 4.85 -11.45 29.11
CA ALA A 120 5.59 -10.43 29.87
C ALA A 120 6.26 -11.03 31.11
N ALA A 121 5.56 -11.90 31.84
CA ALA A 121 6.11 -12.60 33.00
C ALA A 121 7.20 -13.63 32.64
N MET A 122 7.14 -14.23 31.44
CA MET A 122 8.19 -15.13 30.95
C MET A 122 9.48 -14.37 30.64
N ARG A 123 9.39 -13.21 29.97
CA ARG A 123 10.55 -12.37 29.64
C ARG A 123 11.22 -11.77 30.88
N MET A 124 10.46 -11.39 31.91
CA MET A 124 11.04 -10.94 33.18
C MET A 124 11.82 -12.06 33.89
N ARG A 125 11.29 -13.29 33.89
CA ARG A 125 11.99 -14.46 34.46
C ARG A 125 13.27 -14.82 33.70
N GLU A 126 13.29 -14.66 32.37
CA GLU A 126 14.51 -14.83 31.58
C GLU A 126 15.56 -13.75 31.85
N ALA A 127 15.13 -12.49 32.01
CA ALA A 127 16.03 -11.39 32.36
C ALA A 127 16.67 -11.57 33.75
N GLU A 128 15.90 -12.03 34.74
CA GLU A 128 16.42 -12.33 36.08
C GLU A 128 17.43 -13.49 36.07
N ARG A 129 17.17 -14.55 35.28
CA ARG A 129 18.12 -15.66 35.11
C ARG A 129 19.42 -15.20 34.44
N ALA A 130 19.32 -14.38 33.40
CA ALA A 130 20.51 -13.83 32.73
C ALA A 130 21.34 -12.93 33.68
N SER A 131 20.68 -12.12 34.51
CA SER A 131 21.33 -11.29 35.52
C SER A 131 22.05 -12.12 36.60
N ALA A 132 21.42 -13.19 37.09
CA ALA A 132 22.03 -14.10 38.07
C ALA A 132 23.30 -14.80 37.55
N VAL A 133 23.31 -15.18 36.27
CA VAL A 133 24.49 -15.77 35.61
C VAL A 133 25.63 -14.74 35.51
N LEU A 134 25.31 -13.49 35.15
CA LEU A 134 26.29 -12.40 35.11
C LEU A 134 26.86 -12.11 36.50
N ILE A 135 26.03 -11.99 37.54
CA ILE A 135 26.49 -11.71 38.91
C ILE A 135 27.42 -12.83 39.42
N ARG A 136 27.12 -14.10 39.12
CA ARG A 136 27.99 -15.24 39.47
C ARG A 136 29.33 -15.21 38.73
N SER A 137 29.33 -14.81 37.45
CA SER A 137 30.55 -14.61 36.66
C SER A 137 31.43 -13.48 37.19
N TYR A 138 30.82 -12.38 37.66
CA TYR A 138 31.56 -11.25 38.26
C TYR A 138 32.14 -11.56 39.64
N LYS A 139 31.45 -12.34 40.50
CA LYS A 139 32.03 -12.80 41.78
C LYS A 139 33.24 -13.72 41.58
N GLY A 140 33.18 -14.66 40.63
CA GLY A 140 34.31 -15.56 40.34
C GLY A 140 35.54 -14.86 39.74
N LYS A 141 35.36 -13.74 39.03
CA LYS A 141 36.49 -12.93 38.51
C LYS A 141 37.12 -12.01 39.56
N ARG A 142 36.37 -11.62 40.61
CA ARG A 142 36.89 -10.73 41.65
C ARG A 142 37.81 -11.46 42.64
N GLU A 143 37.64 -12.78 42.81
CA GLU A 143 38.56 -13.63 43.58
C GLU A 143 39.88 -13.91 42.84
N PHE A 144 39.91 -13.78 41.50
CA PHE A 144 41.12 -14.02 40.70
C PHE A 144 42.09 -12.82 40.65
N TYR A 145 41.59 -11.59 40.81
CA TYR A 145 42.42 -10.36 40.79
C TYR A 145 42.69 -9.76 42.19
N GLY A 146 42.24 -10.42 43.27
CA GLY A 146 42.42 -9.96 44.65
C GLY A 146 43.74 -10.38 45.32
N SER A 147 44.59 -11.15 44.64
CA SER A 147 45.84 -11.70 45.20
C SER A 147 47.12 -11.14 44.58
N ILE A 148 47.07 -9.99 43.93
CA ILE A 148 48.28 -9.25 43.53
C ILE A 148 48.57 -8.25 44.65
N GLU A 149 49.24 -8.74 45.69
CA GLU A 149 49.94 -7.91 46.68
C GLU A 149 51.14 -7.24 45.99
N ILE A 150 51.34 -5.95 46.26
CA ILE A 150 52.61 -5.23 46.02
C ILE A 150 53.44 -5.36 47.30
#